data_AF-A0AAW5WDL8-F1
#
_entry.id   AF-A0AAW5WDL8-F1
#
_cell.length_a   1.000
_cell.length_b   1.000
_cell.length_c   1.000
_cell.angle_alpha   90.00
_cell.angle_beta   90.00
_cell.angle_gamma   90.00
#
_symmetry.space_group_name_H-M   'P 1'
#
loop_
_entity.id
_entity.type
_entity.pdbx_description
1 polymer ?
#
loop_
_entity_poly.entity_id
_entity_poly.type
_entity_poly.pdbx_seq_one_letter_code
_entity_poly.pdbx_strand_id
1 'polypeptide(L)'
;MSDARLLPVGSSPLEVAAARACADIENTPIPLRCLWSPDTCPANLLPWLAWAFSVDRWDENWPEETKRDVIRSAYYIHCHKGTIGAVRRVVEPLGYVINVTEWWENDDPAGTFRLDIGVLESGITEEMY
;
A
#
# COMPACT_ATOMS: atom_id res chain seq x y z
N MET A 1 -9.57 36.93 8.11
CA MET A 1 -9.48 35.79 9.05
C MET A 1 -9.87 36.33 10.41
N SER A 2 -11.06 36.01 10.90
CA SER A 2 -11.50 36.49 12.22
C SER A 2 -10.49 35.99 13.25
N ASP A 3 -9.90 36.92 14.00
CA ASP A 3 -9.09 36.62 15.18
C ASP A 3 -10.01 35.92 16.18
N ALA A 4 -10.04 34.59 16.12
CA ALA A 4 -11.03 33.73 16.77
C ALA A 4 -10.69 33.61 18.27
N ARG A 5 -10.65 34.75 18.93
CA ARG A 5 -10.51 34.84 20.37
C ARG A 5 -11.80 34.29 20.99
N LEU A 6 -11.75 33.04 21.44
CA LEU A 6 -12.85 32.34 22.11
C LEU A 6 -13.17 32.96 23.50
N LEU A 7 -12.24 33.74 24.06
CA LEU A 7 -12.41 34.39 25.36
C LEU A 7 -13.22 35.69 25.27
N PRO A 8 -14.04 36.02 26.28
CA PRO A 8 -14.75 37.29 26.37
C PRO A 8 -13.82 38.52 26.30
N VAL A 9 -14.40 39.66 25.92
CA VAL A 9 -13.68 40.94 25.81
C VAL A 9 -13.11 41.46 27.15
N GLY A 10 -13.64 40.98 28.29
CA GLY A 10 -13.17 41.35 29.62
C GLY A 10 -12.01 40.51 30.17
N SER A 11 -11.50 39.53 29.40
CA SER A 11 -10.48 38.61 29.91
C SER A 11 -9.14 39.27 30.17
N SER A 12 -8.53 38.90 31.31
CA SER A 12 -7.25 39.42 31.75
C SER A 12 -6.11 38.96 30.83
N PRO A 13 -4.95 39.67 30.79
CA PRO A 13 -3.80 39.25 30.00
C PRO A 13 -3.33 37.81 30.29
N LEU A 14 -3.45 37.37 31.54
CA LEU A 14 -3.09 36.00 31.95
C LEU A 14 -4.03 34.96 31.34
N GLU A 15 -5.34 35.20 31.37
CA GLU A 15 -6.34 34.30 30.78
C GLU A 15 -6.11 34.13 29.27
N VAL A 16 -5.78 35.22 28.58
CA VAL A 16 -5.45 35.19 27.15
C VAL A 16 -4.20 34.39 26.87
N ALA A 17 -3.16 34.59 27.67
CA ALA A 17 -1.91 33.86 27.53
C ALA A 17 -2.12 32.36 27.80
N ALA A 18 -2.89 32.01 28.84
CA ALA A 18 -3.23 30.63 29.16
C ALA A 18 -4.04 29.96 28.04
N ALA A 19 -5.06 30.64 27.50
CA ALA A 19 -5.86 30.09 26.41
C ALA A 19 -5.05 29.86 25.13
N ARG A 20 -4.11 30.76 24.80
CA ARG A 20 -3.19 30.55 23.67
C ARG A 20 -2.29 29.33 23.90
N ALA A 21 -1.69 29.22 25.09
CA ALA A 21 -0.85 28.07 25.43
C ALA A 21 -1.61 26.74 25.35
N CYS A 22 -2.87 26.69 25.83
CA CYS A 22 -3.71 25.51 25.70
C CYS A 22 -4.09 25.20 24.25
N ALA A 23 -4.43 26.22 23.45
CA ALA A 23 -4.75 26.04 22.03
C ALA A 23 -3.54 25.52 21.23
N ASP A 24 -2.34 25.98 21.55
CA ASP A 24 -1.11 25.49 20.90
C ASP A 24 -0.84 24.01 21.21
N ILE A 25 -1.19 23.54 22.42
CA ILE A 25 -1.14 22.12 22.79
C ILE A 25 -2.15 21.31 21.96
N GLU A 26 -3.37 21.82 21.79
CA GLU A 26 -4.40 21.17 20.96
C GLU A 26 -4.03 21.11 19.48
N ASN A 27 -3.24 22.06 18.98
CA ASN A 27 -2.73 22.11 17.61
C ASN A 27 -1.62 21.08 17.31
N THR A 28 -1.45 20.08 18.16
CA THR A 28 -0.55 18.95 17.89
C THR A 28 -0.94 18.27 16.57
N PRO A 29 -0.02 18.10 15.60
CA PRO A 29 -0.33 17.41 14.36
C PRO A 29 -0.76 15.96 14.59
N ILE A 30 -1.92 15.57 14.07
CA ILE A 30 -2.45 14.20 14.14
C ILE A 30 -2.46 13.60 12.71
N PRO A 31 -1.33 13.08 12.20
CA PRO A 31 -1.21 12.61 10.80
C PRO A 31 -1.82 11.22 10.56
N LEU A 32 -2.86 10.83 11.30
CA LEU A 32 -3.45 9.48 11.23
C LEU A 32 -4.00 9.15 9.84
N ARG A 33 -4.56 10.13 9.12
CA ARG A 33 -5.09 9.93 7.77
C ARG A 33 -3.98 9.58 6.78
N CYS A 34 -2.77 10.10 6.98
CA CYS A 34 -1.64 9.83 6.11
C CYS A 34 -1.18 8.36 6.18
N LEU A 35 -1.43 7.70 7.32
CA LEU A 35 -1.00 6.31 7.56
C LEU A 35 -1.74 5.28 6.70
N TRP A 36 -2.95 5.61 6.23
CA TRP A 36 -3.81 4.70 5.46
C TRP A 36 -3.71 4.86 3.94
N SER A 37 -2.78 5.68 3.45
CA SER A 37 -2.55 5.87 2.02
C SER A 37 -1.12 5.47 1.64
N PRO A 38 -0.93 4.60 0.63
CA PRO A 38 0.40 4.26 0.12
C PRO A 38 1.18 5.45 -0.42
N ASP A 39 0.54 6.58 -0.76
CA ASP A 39 1.23 7.74 -1.32
C ASP A 39 1.72 8.72 -0.23
N THR A 40 1.05 8.74 0.93
CA THR A 40 1.34 9.71 2.01
C THR A 40 1.90 9.07 3.27
N CYS A 41 1.84 7.73 3.39
CA CYS A 41 2.33 7.04 4.57
C CYS A 41 3.86 7.20 4.69
N PRO A 42 4.40 7.52 5.88
CA PRO A 42 5.84 7.55 6.10
C PRO A 42 6.51 6.22 5.70
N ALA A 43 7.65 6.30 5.03
CA ALA A 43 8.33 5.13 4.45
C ALA A 43 8.62 4.03 5.49
N ASN A 44 8.99 4.43 6.71
CA ASN A 44 9.28 3.51 7.82
C ASN A 44 8.04 2.77 8.36
N LEU A 45 6.84 3.19 7.98
CA LEU A 45 5.57 2.56 8.37
C LEU A 45 4.93 1.75 7.24
N LEU A 46 5.49 1.79 6.02
CA LEU A 46 4.99 1.02 4.89
C LEU A 46 4.90 -0.49 5.15
N PRO A 47 5.81 -1.15 5.91
CA PRO A 47 5.66 -2.58 6.20
C PRO A 47 4.37 -2.91 6.97
N TRP A 48 3.95 -2.03 7.89
CA TRP A 48 2.71 -2.20 8.65
C TRP A 48 1.48 -1.95 7.79
N LEU A 49 1.56 -0.98 6.87
CA LEU A 49 0.51 -0.74 5.90
C LEU A 49 0.38 -1.93 4.94
N ALA A 50 1.49 -2.46 4.44
CA ALA A 50 1.51 -3.66 3.59
C ALA A 50 0.87 -4.86 4.28
N TRP A 51 1.21 -5.08 5.55
CA TRP A 51 0.56 -6.10 6.38
C TRP A 51 -0.95 -5.90 6.50
N ALA A 52 -1.41 -4.67 6.76
CA ALA A 52 -2.83 -4.36 6.87
C ALA A 52 -3.61 -4.61 5.56
N PHE A 53 -2.95 -4.40 4.41
CA PHE A 53 -3.51 -4.69 3.09
C PHE A 53 -3.32 -6.13 2.63
N SER A 54 -2.79 -7.02 3.48
CA SER A 54 -2.51 -8.43 3.16
C SER A 54 -1.59 -8.63 1.95
N VAL A 55 -0.61 -7.74 1.78
CA VAL A 55 0.42 -7.88 0.75
C VAL A 55 1.19 -9.19 0.99
N ASP A 56 1.09 -10.11 0.03
CA ASP A 56 1.59 -11.48 0.17
C ASP A 56 3.14 -11.55 0.18
N ARG A 57 3.83 -10.64 -0.54
CA ARG A 57 5.29 -10.59 -0.67
C ARG A 57 5.84 -9.22 -0.30
N TRP A 58 6.85 -9.20 0.55
CA TRP A 58 7.49 -7.96 0.99
C TRP A 58 8.99 -8.15 1.16
N ASP A 59 9.79 -7.27 0.56
CA ASP A 59 11.23 -7.20 0.77
C ASP A 59 11.59 -5.82 1.31
N GLU A 60 12.34 -5.80 2.41
CA GLU A 60 12.77 -4.56 3.04
C GLU A 60 13.81 -3.80 2.22
N ASN A 61 14.49 -4.47 1.29
CA ASN A 61 15.50 -3.86 0.43
C ASN A 61 14.91 -3.26 -0.84
N TRP A 62 13.61 -3.43 -1.11
CA TRP A 62 12.97 -2.82 -2.27
C TRP A 62 13.04 -1.29 -2.24
N PRO A 63 13.17 -0.65 -3.42
CA PRO A 63 12.95 0.78 -3.55
C PRO A 63 11.60 1.19 -2.96
N GLU A 64 11.55 2.37 -2.35
CA GLU A 64 10.33 2.87 -1.72
C GLU A 64 9.14 2.93 -2.70
N GLU A 65 9.40 3.29 -3.96
CA GLU A 65 8.39 3.31 -5.02
C GLU A 65 7.76 1.93 -5.22
N THR A 66 8.58 0.88 -5.35
CA THR A 66 8.13 -0.51 -5.45
C THR A 66 7.31 -0.92 -4.23
N LYS A 67 7.77 -0.57 -3.03
CA LYS A 67 7.01 -0.81 -1.78
C LYS A 67 5.63 -0.15 -1.79
N ARG A 68 5.50 1.07 -2.32
CA ARG A 68 4.22 1.78 -2.42
C ARG A 68 3.33 1.16 -3.51
N ASP A 69 3.90 0.76 -4.64
CA ASP A 69 3.18 0.18 -5.78
C ASP A 69 2.54 -1.17 -5.44
N VAL A 70 3.23 -2.03 -4.71
CA VAL A 70 2.68 -3.33 -4.28
C VAL A 70 1.50 -3.15 -3.33
N ILE A 71 1.57 -2.17 -2.41
CA ILE A 71 0.44 -1.86 -1.51
C ILE A 71 -0.73 -1.29 -2.30
N ARG A 72 -0.48 -0.36 -3.25
CA ARG A 72 -1.53 0.23 -4.09
C ARG A 72 -2.26 -0.83 -4.92
N SER A 73 -1.52 -1.83 -5.40
CA SER A 73 -2.05 -2.90 -6.25
C SER A 73 -2.78 -3.99 -5.46
N ALA A 74 -2.52 -4.11 -4.15
CA ALA A 74 -3.03 -5.18 -3.29
C ALA A 74 -4.56 -5.33 -3.36
N TYR A 75 -5.30 -4.22 -3.24
CA TYR A 75 -6.76 -4.25 -3.28
C TYR A 75 -7.29 -4.85 -4.60
N TYR A 76 -6.77 -4.39 -5.74
CA TYR A 76 -7.18 -4.90 -7.05
C TYR A 76 -6.88 -6.38 -7.18
N ILE A 77 -5.67 -6.82 -6.80
CA ILE A 77 -5.26 -8.22 -6.87
C ILE A 77 -6.17 -9.09 -6.00
N HIS A 78 -6.45 -8.67 -4.77
CA HIS A 78 -7.33 -9.40 -3.85
C HIS A 78 -8.77 -9.51 -4.35
N CYS A 79 -9.33 -8.43 -4.92
CA CYS A 79 -10.67 -8.46 -5.50
C CYS A 79 -10.80 -9.39 -6.73
N HIS A 80 -9.70 -9.68 -7.41
CA HIS A 80 -9.68 -10.46 -8.65
C HIS A 80 -8.91 -11.79 -8.51
N LYS A 81 -8.68 -12.26 -7.28
CA LYS A 81 -8.00 -13.53 -7.01
C LYS A 81 -8.64 -14.67 -7.82
N GLY A 82 -7.79 -15.49 -8.44
CA GLY A 82 -8.22 -16.59 -9.32
C GLY A 82 -8.45 -16.21 -10.78
N THR A 83 -8.33 -14.94 -11.16
CA THR A 83 -8.38 -14.52 -12.57
C THR A 83 -6.99 -14.47 -13.20
N ILE A 84 -6.91 -14.67 -14.52
CA ILE A 84 -5.68 -14.45 -15.31
C ILE A 84 -5.11 -13.05 -15.08
N GLY A 85 -5.98 -12.04 -14.96
CA GLY A 85 -5.59 -10.65 -14.74
C GLY A 85 -4.90 -10.40 -13.40
N ALA A 86 -5.30 -11.13 -12.34
CA ALA A 86 -4.60 -11.10 -11.05
C ALA A 86 -3.27 -11.86 -11.11
N VAL A 87 -3.25 -13.02 -11.75
CA VAL A 87 -2.03 -13.83 -11.91
C VAL A 87 -0.93 -13.05 -12.66
N ARG A 88 -1.28 -12.40 -13.78
CA ARG A 88 -0.33 -11.56 -14.53
C ARG A 88 0.27 -10.44 -13.68
N ARG A 89 -0.56 -9.70 -12.93
CA ARG A 89 -0.12 -8.56 -12.11
C ARG A 89 0.78 -8.94 -10.93
N VAL A 90 0.68 -10.17 -10.43
CA VAL A 90 1.55 -10.67 -9.36
C VAL A 90 2.94 -11.03 -9.90
N VAL A 91 3.02 -11.44 -11.17
CA VAL A 91 4.23 -12.05 -11.73
C VAL A 91 5.00 -11.14 -12.69
N GLU A 92 4.33 -10.23 -13.39
CA GLU A 92 4.97 -9.21 -14.23
C GLU A 92 6.05 -8.37 -13.49
N PRO A 93 5.86 -7.94 -12.22
CA PRO A 93 6.89 -7.20 -11.48
C PRO A 93 8.20 -7.99 -11.27
N LEU A 94 8.14 -9.32 -11.33
CA LEU A 94 9.32 -10.19 -11.18
C LEU A 94 10.09 -10.35 -12.51
N GLY A 95 9.66 -9.66 -13.57
CA GLY A 95 10.29 -9.74 -14.90
C GLY A 95 9.98 -11.02 -15.67
N TYR A 96 9.01 -11.81 -15.20
CA TYR A 96 8.59 -13.05 -15.85
C TYR A 96 7.43 -12.79 -16.81
N VAL A 97 7.47 -13.49 -17.95
CA VAL A 97 6.33 -13.56 -18.86
C VAL A 97 5.52 -14.80 -18.53
N ILE A 98 4.25 -14.61 -18.18
CA ILE A 98 3.29 -15.71 -18.06
C ILE A 98 2.50 -15.84 -19.35
N ASN A 99 2.51 -17.05 -19.90
CA ASN A 99 1.47 -17.50 -20.81
C ASN A 99 0.52 -18.45 -20.07
N VAL A 100 -0.77 -18.17 -20.19
CA VAL A 100 -1.83 -19.04 -19.66
C VAL A 100 -2.47 -19.72 -20.85
N THR A 101 -2.54 -21.05 -20.80
CA THR A 101 -3.22 -21.86 -21.81
C THR A 101 -4.36 -22.62 -21.14
N GLU A 102 -5.57 -22.41 -21.65
CA GLU A 102 -6.80 -22.98 -21.08
C GLU A 102 -7.06 -24.40 -21.61
N TRP A 103 -7.82 -25.21 -20.87
CA TRP A 103 -8.01 -26.63 -21.21
C TRP A 103 -8.58 -26.87 -22.61
N TRP A 104 -9.45 -25.98 -23.09
CA TRP A 104 -10.07 -26.11 -24.41
C TRP A 104 -9.13 -25.77 -25.58
N GLU A 105 -7.95 -25.21 -25.30
CA GLU A 105 -6.95 -24.87 -26.31
C GLU A 105 -6.03 -26.08 -26.62
N ASN A 106 -5.91 -27.03 -25.68
CA ASN A 106 -4.98 -28.16 -25.74
C ASN A 106 -5.61 -29.54 -25.46
N ASP A 107 -6.94 -29.65 -25.42
CA ASP A 107 -7.68 -30.89 -25.14
C ASP A 107 -7.34 -31.51 -23.76
N ASP A 108 -7.06 -30.65 -22.77
CA ASP A 108 -6.78 -31.03 -21.38
C ASP A 108 -8.09 -31.29 -20.60
N PRO A 109 -8.03 -31.93 -19.41
CA PRO A 109 -9.21 -32.15 -18.58
C PRO A 109 -9.98 -30.85 -18.28
N ALA A 110 -11.30 -30.89 -18.44
CA ALA A 110 -12.16 -29.73 -18.27
C ALA A 110 -12.00 -29.09 -16.88
N GLY A 111 -11.83 -27.77 -16.85
CA GLY A 111 -11.62 -27.00 -15.62
C GLY A 111 -10.16 -26.92 -15.16
N THR A 112 -9.20 -27.29 -16.02
CA THR A 112 -7.77 -27.10 -15.77
C THR A 112 -7.18 -26.00 -16.65
N PHE A 113 -6.00 -25.50 -16.30
CA PHE A 113 -5.21 -24.61 -17.14
C PHE A 113 -3.73 -24.90 -16.90
N ARG A 114 -2.91 -24.55 -17.90
CA ARG A 114 -1.45 -24.59 -17.80
C ARG A 114 -0.89 -23.19 -17.73
N LEU A 115 0.21 -23.07 -17.02
CA LEU A 115 0.89 -21.80 -16.81
C LEU A 115 2.36 -21.96 -17.20
N ASP A 116 2.73 -21.33 -18.32
CA ASP A 116 4.11 -21.31 -18.80
C ASP A 116 4.78 -20.04 -18.29
N ILE A 117 5.76 -20.22 -17.41
CA ILE A 117 6.52 -19.13 -16.81
C ILE A 117 7.86 -19.05 -17.52
N GLY A 118 8.04 -17.99 -18.32
CA GLY A 118 9.33 -17.65 -18.89
C GLY A 118 10.23 -17.05 -17.82
N VAL A 119 11.21 -17.83 -17.38
CA VAL A 119 12.19 -17.44 -16.36
C VAL A 119 13.44 -16.87 -17.03
N LEU A 120 14.04 -15.82 -16.46
CA LEU A 120 15.36 -15.33 -16.89
C LEU A 120 16.44 -16.40 -16.64
N GLU A 121 17.60 -16.32 -17.31
CA GLU A 121 18.68 -17.33 -17.23
C GLU A 121 19.17 -17.65 -15.81
N SER A 122 18.89 -16.79 -14.83
CA SER A 122 19.14 -17.01 -13.40
C SER A 122 18.30 -18.12 -12.76
N GLY A 123 17.28 -18.66 -13.45
CA GLY A 123 16.35 -19.64 -12.88
C GLY A 123 15.35 -19.00 -11.92
N ILE A 124 14.48 -19.79 -11.27
CA ILE A 124 13.65 -19.31 -10.14
C ILE A 124 14.35 -19.81 -8.88
N THR A 125 15.07 -18.95 -8.19
CA THR A 125 15.71 -19.27 -6.91
C THR A 125 14.82 -18.83 -5.75
N GLU A 126 15.03 -19.42 -4.57
CA GLU A 126 14.37 -19.00 -3.32
C GLU A 126 14.61 -17.52 -2.98
N GLU A 127 15.66 -16.93 -3.57
CA GLU A 127 16.05 -15.51 -3.47
C GLU A 127 15.30 -14.59 -4.46
N MET A 128 14.69 -15.17 -5.51
CA MET A 128 13.82 -14.46 -6.47
C MET A 128 12.36 -14.46 -6.07
N TYR A 129 11.99 -15.38 -5.18
CA TYR A 129 10.87 -15.13 -4.30
C TYR A 129 11.36 -14.05 -3.38
#